data_AF-A0AAD5TUH6-F1
#
_entry.id   AF-A0AAD5TUH6-F1
#
_cell.length_a   1.000
_cell.length_b   1.000
_cell.length_c   1.000
_cell.angle_alpha   90.00
_cell.angle_beta   90.00
_cell.angle_gamma   90.00
#
_symmetry.space_group_name_H-M   'P 1'
#
loop_
_entity.id
_entity.type
_entity.pdbx_description
1 polymer ?
#
loop_
_entity_poly.entity_id
_entity_poly.type
_entity_poly.pdbx_seq_one_letter_code
_entity_poly.pdbx_strand_id
1 'polypeptide(L)'
;MDFRFDVTQVLRKRISVFTADSLPRHPALLERVMEIIDELGVASAKAQGLRGPVTTSTKLCASPTHRVYLMKHEAPIDPPPPLPDPALEYEGMSDAPPRMMRRKRPLVIGMIKVGIKNLFLVDEYGRQLQISPLCVLDFYIHEDYQRKGCGRELFDYMLTIEMQRPGHLAYDRPSPKLLGFLRKHFGLVDCYID
;
A
#
# COMPACT_ATOMS: atom_id res chain seq x y z
N MET A 1 10.10 -0.53 1.87
CA MET A 1 10.43 0.00 3.20
C MET A 1 10.73 -1.14 4.15
N ASP A 2 11.88 -1.06 4.81
CA ASP A 2 12.31 -1.99 5.88
C ASP A 2 12.03 -1.34 7.24
N PHE A 3 11.70 -2.15 8.24
CA PHE A 3 11.32 -1.69 9.58
C PHE A 3 12.14 -2.43 10.64
N ARG A 4 12.34 -1.79 11.80
CA ARG A 4 13.13 -2.37 12.91
C ARG A 4 12.43 -3.51 13.65
N PHE A 5 11.25 -3.91 13.18
CA PHE A 5 10.43 -4.98 13.74
C PHE A 5 9.92 -5.89 12.63
N ASP A 6 9.43 -7.06 13.02
CA ASP A 6 8.84 -8.02 12.09
C ASP A 6 7.46 -7.54 11.62
N VAL A 7 7.42 -7.09 10.36
CA VAL A 7 6.18 -6.57 9.74
C VAL A 7 5.10 -7.64 9.60
N THR A 8 5.41 -8.94 9.67
CA THR A 8 4.40 -10.00 9.58
C THR A 8 3.50 -10.08 10.80
N GLN A 9 3.99 -9.62 11.96
CA GLN A 9 3.20 -9.53 13.19
C GLN A 9 2.09 -8.47 13.08
N VAL A 10 2.33 -7.47 12.21
CA VAL A 10 1.43 -6.33 11.96
C VAL A 10 0.56 -6.59 10.73
N LEU A 11 1.22 -6.88 9.61
CA LEU A 11 0.62 -7.15 8.31
C LEU A 11 0.49 -8.66 8.10
N ARG A 12 -0.57 -9.23 8.69
CA ARG A 12 -0.81 -10.67 8.65
C ARG A 12 -1.07 -11.19 7.25
N LYS A 13 -1.81 -10.43 6.45
CA LYS A 13 -2.08 -10.71 5.04
C LYS A 13 -1.14 -9.90 4.14
N ARG A 14 -1.01 -10.32 2.88
CA ARG A 14 -0.28 -9.57 1.85
C ARG A 14 -0.78 -8.13 1.72
N ILE A 15 -2.10 -7.94 1.76
CA ILE A 15 -2.76 -6.64 1.90
C ILE A 15 -3.53 -6.65 3.22
N SER A 16 -3.14 -5.77 4.14
CA SER A 16 -3.82 -5.59 5.44
C SER A 16 -4.54 -4.24 5.45
N VAL A 17 -5.68 -4.19 6.14
CA VAL A 17 -6.61 -3.05 6.10
C VAL A 17 -6.74 -2.45 7.48
N PHE A 18 -6.65 -1.12 7.57
CA PHE A 18 -6.78 -0.38 8.83
C PHE A 18 -7.75 0.79 8.70
N THR A 19 -8.63 0.91 9.67
CA THR A 19 -9.53 2.02 9.93
C THR A 19 -9.34 2.50 11.37
N ALA A 20 -9.89 3.65 11.75
CA ALA A 20 -9.77 4.17 13.11
C ALA A 20 -10.26 3.18 14.19
N ASP A 21 -11.29 2.39 13.89
CA ASP A 21 -11.91 1.39 14.76
C ASP A 21 -11.23 0.01 14.70
N SER A 22 -10.45 -0.29 13.66
CA SER A 22 -9.75 -1.58 13.51
C SER A 22 -8.30 -1.56 13.98
N LEU A 23 -7.82 -0.44 14.51
CA LEU A 23 -6.45 -0.32 15.01
C LEU A 23 -6.23 -1.24 16.22
N PRO A 24 -5.01 -1.81 16.37
CA PRO A 24 -4.70 -2.68 17.50
C PRO A 24 -4.88 -1.97 18.85
N ARG A 25 -5.44 -2.68 19.83
CA ARG A 25 -5.55 -2.18 21.22
C ARG A 25 -4.24 -2.29 21.99
N HIS A 26 -3.36 -3.21 21.62
CA HIS A 26 -2.07 -3.40 22.29
C HIS A 26 -1.11 -2.25 21.89
N PRO A 27 -0.61 -1.43 22.84
CA PRO A 27 0.14 -0.21 22.55
C PRO A 27 1.34 -0.45 21.61
N ALA A 28 2.16 -1.47 21.89
CA ALA A 28 3.33 -1.76 21.07
C ALA A 28 2.99 -2.19 19.62
N LEU A 29 1.80 -2.75 19.38
CA LEU A 29 1.38 -3.12 18.03
C LEU A 29 0.77 -1.91 17.30
N LEU A 30 0.04 -1.07 18.04
CA LEU A 30 -0.49 0.19 17.55
C LEU A 30 0.63 1.09 17.05
N GLU A 31 1.67 1.31 17.85
CA GLU A 31 2.84 2.12 17.48
C GLU A 31 3.47 1.66 16.16
N ARG A 32 3.63 0.34 15.98
CA ARG A 32 4.17 -0.24 14.74
C ARG A 32 3.28 0.01 13.52
N VAL A 33 1.95 -0.08 13.67
CA VAL A 33 1.02 0.24 12.57
C VAL A 33 1.14 1.72 12.21
N MET A 34 1.17 2.59 13.22
CA MET A 34 1.28 4.04 13.03
C MET A 34 2.59 4.40 12.32
N GLU A 35 3.71 3.82 12.75
CA GLU A 35 5.03 4.00 12.12
C GLU A 35 5.00 3.60 10.64
N ILE A 36 4.40 2.46 10.29
CA ILE A 36 4.27 2.05 8.87
C ILE A 36 3.46 3.08 8.06
N ILE A 37 2.33 3.53 8.60
CA ILE A 37 1.46 4.49 7.91
C ILE A 37 2.18 5.82 7.71
N ASP A 38 2.86 6.32 8.73
CA ASP A 38 3.55 7.60 8.68
C ASP A 38 4.75 7.57 7.73
N GLU A 39 5.55 6.50 7.75
CA GLU A 39 6.68 6.32 6.81
C GLU A 39 6.21 6.23 5.35
N LEU A 40 5.15 5.46 5.06
CA LEU A 40 4.57 5.43 3.72
C LEU A 40 3.96 6.77 3.33
N GLY A 41 3.35 7.48 4.27
CA GLY A 41 2.82 8.83 4.10
C GLY A 41 3.89 9.83 3.67
N VAL A 42 5.03 9.81 4.33
CA VAL A 42 6.20 10.63 4.01
C VAL A 42 6.75 10.28 2.62
N ALA A 43 6.91 8.98 2.35
CA ALA A 43 7.40 8.50 1.06
C ALA A 43 6.47 8.91 -0.10
N SER A 44 5.16 8.77 0.09
CA SER A 44 4.16 9.19 -0.90
C SER A 44 4.22 10.70 -1.16
N ALA A 45 4.29 11.52 -0.10
CA ALA A 45 4.40 12.97 -0.25
C ALA A 45 5.66 13.37 -1.01
N LYS A 46 6.81 12.75 -0.71
CA LYS A 46 8.06 12.98 -1.43
C LYS A 46 7.94 12.61 -2.91
N ALA A 47 7.36 11.45 -3.22
CA ALA A 47 7.17 10.99 -4.60
C ALA A 47 6.21 11.88 -5.42
N GLN A 48 5.29 12.58 -4.75
CA GLN A 48 4.33 13.52 -5.34
C GLN A 48 4.80 14.99 -5.31
N GLY A 49 5.96 15.29 -4.72
CA GLY A 49 6.46 16.66 -4.58
C GLY A 49 5.65 17.53 -3.62
N LEU A 50 4.94 16.93 -2.65
CA LEU A 50 4.15 17.65 -1.66
C LEU A 50 5.03 18.21 -0.54
N ARG A 51 4.59 19.31 0.09
CA ARG A 51 5.29 19.93 1.24
C ARG A 51 5.28 19.07 2.51
N GLY A 52 4.38 18.09 2.60
CA GLY A 52 4.26 17.19 3.75
C GLY A 52 3.24 16.08 3.50
N PRO A 53 3.18 15.07 4.39
CA PRO A 53 2.33 13.89 4.24
C PRO A 53 0.83 14.23 4.31
N VAL A 54 0.08 13.84 3.28
CA VAL A 54 -1.40 13.86 3.29
C VAL A 54 -1.99 12.66 4.01
N THR A 55 -1.20 11.60 4.20
CA THR A 55 -1.55 10.40 4.96
C THR A 55 -0.66 10.33 6.19
N THR A 56 -1.29 10.32 7.35
CA THR A 56 -0.63 10.08 8.64
C THR A 56 -1.56 9.25 9.52
N SER A 57 -1.00 8.56 10.50
CA SER A 57 -1.73 7.81 11.51
C SER A 57 -2.74 8.72 12.24
N THR A 58 -2.34 9.93 12.65
CA THR A 58 -3.23 10.92 13.26
C THR A 58 -4.43 11.29 12.37
N LYS A 59 -4.20 11.50 11.07
CA LYS A 59 -5.28 11.81 10.11
C LYS A 59 -6.22 10.63 9.90
N LEU A 60 -5.71 9.40 9.95
CA LEU A 60 -6.53 8.19 9.91
C LEU A 60 -7.42 8.10 11.14
N CYS A 61 -6.86 8.25 12.35
CA CYS A 61 -7.61 8.19 13.60
C CYS A 61 -8.70 9.28 13.69
N ALA A 62 -8.43 10.47 13.15
CA ALA A 62 -9.38 11.57 13.15
C ALA A 62 -10.51 11.43 12.11
N SER A 63 -10.42 10.47 11.18
CA SER A 63 -11.34 10.35 10.05
C SER A 63 -12.04 8.99 10.05
N PRO A 64 -13.26 8.86 10.57
CA PRO A 64 -13.93 7.56 10.74
C PRO A 64 -14.26 6.87 9.41
N THR A 65 -14.37 7.64 8.32
CA THR A 65 -14.64 7.10 6.97
C THR A 65 -13.36 6.68 6.25
N HIS A 66 -12.18 7.05 6.77
CA HIS A 66 -10.93 6.74 6.10
C HIS A 66 -10.52 5.29 6.35
N ARG A 67 -10.00 4.67 5.30
CA ARG A 67 -9.42 3.34 5.34
C ARG A 67 -8.10 3.34 4.59
N VAL A 68 -7.11 2.70 5.18
CA VAL A 68 -5.77 2.52 4.59
C VAL A 68 -5.54 1.04 4.36
N TYR A 69 -5.14 0.72 3.14
CA TYR A 69 -4.74 -0.62 2.72
C TYR A 69 -3.22 -0.61 2.59
N LEU A 70 -2.54 -1.50 3.31
CA LEU A 70 -1.09 -1.61 3.35
C LEU A 70 -0.66 -2.92 2.69
N MET A 71 0.26 -2.84 1.73
CA MET A 71 0.78 -4.00 1.00
C MET A 71 2.19 -4.35 1.47
N LYS A 72 2.40 -5.62 1.83
CA LYS A 72 3.73 -6.21 2.03
C LYS A 72 4.14 -7.09 0.86
N HIS A 73 5.44 -7.13 0.61
CA HIS A 73 6.08 -8.10 -0.26
C HIS A 73 6.79 -9.14 0.62
N GLU A 74 6.48 -10.40 0.37
CA GLU A 74 7.21 -11.52 0.96
C GLU A 74 8.35 -11.88 0.03
N ALA A 75 9.58 -11.84 0.56
CA ALA A 75 10.72 -12.25 -0.23
C ALA A 75 10.66 -13.77 -0.48
N PRO A 76 11.17 -14.25 -1.63
CA PRO A 76 11.33 -15.68 -1.85
C PRO A 76 12.13 -16.31 -0.71
N ILE A 77 11.73 -17.50 -0.29
CA ILE A 77 12.60 -18.36 0.51
C ILE A 77 13.75 -18.72 -0.42
N ASP A 78 15.00 -18.39 -0.07
CA ASP A 78 16.16 -18.80 -0.85
C ASP A 78 16.05 -20.32 -1.12
N PRO A 79 16.27 -20.78 -2.36
CA PRO A 79 16.27 -22.23 -2.62
C PRO A 79 17.29 -22.90 -1.71
N PRO A 80 17.02 -24.14 -1.24
CA PRO A 80 18.01 -24.87 -0.48
C PRO A 80 19.31 -24.96 -1.28
N PRO A 81 20.48 -24.85 -0.62
CA PRO A 81 21.74 -25.10 -1.30
C PRO A 81 21.67 -26.47 -1.98
N PRO A 82 22.31 -26.63 -3.16
CA PRO A 82 22.38 -27.94 -3.80
C PRO A 82 22.95 -28.94 -2.78
N LEU A 83 22.33 -30.12 -2.68
CA LEU A 83 22.88 -31.21 -1.88
C LEU A 83 24.33 -31.46 -2.32
N PRO A 84 25.26 -31.73 -1.39
CA PRO A 84 26.61 -32.10 -1.76
C PRO A 84 26.59 -33.31 -2.69
N ASP A 85 27.46 -33.32 -3.70
CA ASP A 85 27.62 -34.43 -4.64
C ASP A 85 27.98 -35.70 -3.85
N PRO A 86 27.19 -36.80 -3.96
CA PRO A 86 27.47 -38.05 -3.25
C PRO A 86 28.84 -38.66 -3.55
N ALA A 87 29.50 -38.25 -4.64
CA ALA A 87 30.79 -38.79 -5.08
C ALA A 87 32.02 -38.02 -4.55
N LEU A 88 31.85 -36.94 -3.80
CA LEU A 88 32.95 -36.18 -3.20
C LEU A 88 33.00 -36.44 -1.69
N GLU A 89 33.94 -37.30 -1.27
CA GLU A 89 34.30 -37.47 0.13
C GLU A 89 34.86 -36.15 0.68
N TYR A 90 34.08 -35.47 1.53
CA TYR A 90 34.50 -34.27 2.25
C TYR A 90 35.41 -34.64 3.42
N GLU A 91 36.65 -34.98 3.11
CA GLU A 91 37.74 -35.05 4.08
C GLU A 91 38.00 -33.64 4.65
N GLY A 92 37.59 -33.39 5.90
CA GLY A 92 38.21 -32.35 6.74
C GLY A 92 37.49 -31.00 6.93
N MET A 93 36.18 -30.97 7.17
CA MET A 93 35.54 -29.74 7.72
C MET A 93 34.49 -30.09 8.78
N SER A 94 34.90 -30.19 10.05
CA SER A 94 34.02 -30.63 11.14
C SER A 94 33.19 -29.54 11.83
N ASP A 95 33.31 -28.24 11.52
CA ASP A 95 32.71 -27.20 12.39
C ASP A 95 32.11 -25.97 11.69
N ALA A 96 31.71 -26.06 10.42
CA ALA A 96 30.89 -25.00 9.82
C ALA A 96 29.41 -25.22 10.19
N PRO A 97 28.76 -24.35 11.00
CA PRO A 97 27.33 -24.49 11.24
C PRO A 97 26.60 -24.42 9.88
N PRO A 98 25.51 -25.20 9.68
CA PRO A 98 24.73 -25.10 8.47
C PRO A 98 24.36 -23.64 8.25
N ARG A 99 24.70 -23.10 7.07
CA ARG A 99 24.35 -21.73 6.68
C ARG A 99 22.82 -21.60 6.79
N MET A 100 22.38 -21.10 7.93
CA MET A 100 20.97 -20.97 8.27
C MET A 100 20.34 -20.09 7.19
N MET A 101 19.39 -20.66 6.42
CA MET A 101 18.68 -19.97 5.33
C MET A 101 18.23 -18.59 5.84
N ARG A 102 18.86 -17.52 5.37
CA ARG A 102 18.50 -16.17 5.79
C ARG A 102 17.26 -15.77 5.00
N ARG A 103 16.07 -16.12 5.51
CA ARG A 103 14.82 -15.54 5.05
C ARG A 103 14.97 -14.03 5.01
N LYS A 104 14.93 -13.43 3.81
CA LYS A 104 14.85 -11.98 3.67
C LYS A 104 13.55 -11.52 4.35
N ARG A 105 13.66 -10.49 5.17
CA ARG A 105 12.52 -9.95 5.91
C ARG A 105 11.48 -9.40 4.91
N PRO A 106 10.18 -9.60 5.14
CA PRO A 106 9.16 -9.01 4.30
C PRO A 106 9.24 -7.49 4.37
N LEU A 107 8.98 -6.84 3.24
CA LEU A 107 9.07 -5.40 3.09
C LEU A 107 7.67 -4.81 2.91
N VAL A 108 7.43 -3.63 3.46
CA VAL A 108 6.21 -2.89 3.11
C VAL A 108 6.47 -2.13 1.82
N ILE A 109 5.62 -2.33 0.82
CA ILE A 109 5.87 -1.89 -0.55
C ILE A 109 4.82 -0.93 -1.09
N GLY A 110 3.73 -0.67 -0.38
CA GLY A 110 2.75 0.28 -0.86
C GLY A 110 1.56 0.52 0.06
N MET A 111 0.82 1.57 -0.25
CA MET A 111 -0.45 1.89 0.39
C MET A 111 -1.45 2.48 -0.60
N ILE A 112 -2.74 2.29 -0.31
CA ILE A 112 -3.82 3.10 -0.85
C ILE A 112 -4.73 3.56 0.29
N LYS A 113 -5.03 4.85 0.35
CA LYS A 113 -5.96 5.45 1.30
C LYS A 113 -7.21 5.89 0.57
N VAL A 114 -8.36 5.50 1.10
CA VAL A 114 -9.67 5.92 0.61
C VAL A 114 -10.50 6.52 1.73
N GLY A 115 -11.53 7.29 1.39
CA GLY A 115 -12.47 7.84 2.36
C GLY A 115 -13.60 8.62 1.72
N ILE A 116 -14.72 8.71 2.42
CA ILE A 116 -15.89 9.47 1.96
C ILE A 116 -15.61 10.97 2.12
N LYS A 117 -15.87 11.76 1.08
CA LYS A 117 -15.74 13.23 1.10
C LYS A 117 -17.04 13.89 0.68
N ASN A 118 -17.43 14.94 1.38
CA ASN A 118 -18.50 15.82 0.92
C ASN A 118 -17.92 16.75 -0.15
N LEU A 119 -18.39 16.57 -1.39
CA LEU A 119 -18.01 17.37 -2.54
C LEU A 119 -19.21 18.20 -2.99
N PHE A 120 -18.94 19.43 -3.40
CA PHE A 120 -19.91 20.31 -4.04
C PHE A 120 -19.52 20.41 -5.50
N LEU A 121 -20.33 19.83 -6.37
CA LEU A 121 -20.19 19.94 -7.82
C LEU A 121 -21.05 21.09 -8.31
N VAL A 122 -20.60 21.75 -9.36
CA VAL A 122 -21.40 22.77 -10.07
C VAL A 122 -21.68 22.21 -11.45
N ASP A 123 -22.96 22.15 -11.83
CA ASP A 123 -23.34 21.72 -13.18
C ASP A 123 -23.18 22.85 -14.21
N GLU A 124 -23.42 22.53 -15.48
CA GLU A 124 -23.32 23.47 -16.60
C GLU A 124 -24.27 24.69 -16.49
N TYR A 125 -25.31 24.60 -15.65
CA TYR A 125 -26.27 25.67 -15.39
C TYR A 125 -25.94 26.46 -14.11
N GLY A 126 -24.80 26.19 -13.47
CA GLY A 126 -24.38 26.85 -12.23
C GLY A 126 -25.07 26.31 -10.97
N ARG A 127 -25.83 25.20 -11.04
CA ARG A 127 -26.49 24.61 -9.87
C ARG A 127 -25.49 23.81 -9.06
N GLN A 128 -25.56 23.97 -7.74
CA GLN A 128 -24.73 23.21 -6.80
C GLN A 128 -25.37 21.85 -6.49
N LEU A 129 -24.63 20.77 -6.70
CA LEU A 129 -24.98 19.42 -6.31
C LEU A 129 -24.00 18.95 -5.23
N GLN A 130 -24.52 18.69 -4.03
CA GLN A 130 -23.75 18.06 -2.97
C GLN A 130 -23.78 16.54 -3.11
N ILE A 131 -22.61 15.92 -3.14
CA ILE A 131 -22.46 14.46 -3.16
C ILE A 131 -21.44 14.01 -2.11
N SER A 132 -21.53 12.75 -1.69
CA SER A 132 -20.59 12.13 -0.74
C SER A 132 -19.97 10.84 -1.29
N PRO A 133 -19.17 10.91 -2.37
CA PRO A 133 -18.56 9.72 -2.98
C PRO A 133 -17.43 9.17 -2.11
N LEU A 134 -17.09 7.90 -2.37
CA LEU A 134 -15.81 7.34 -1.93
C LEU A 134 -14.68 7.91 -2.79
N CYS A 135 -13.67 8.46 -2.15
CA CYS A 135 -12.52 9.06 -2.83
C CYS A 135 -11.26 8.22 -2.65
N VAL A 136 -10.44 8.12 -3.69
CA VAL A 136 -9.02 7.76 -3.55
C VAL A 136 -8.26 9.02 -3.14
N LEU A 137 -7.68 9.00 -1.94
CA LEU A 137 -7.08 10.15 -1.27
C LEU A 137 -5.55 10.13 -1.26
N ASP A 138 -4.95 8.94 -1.37
CA ASP A 138 -3.51 8.77 -1.50
C ASP A 138 -3.23 7.38 -2.08
N PHE A 139 -2.24 7.26 -2.97
CA PHE A 139 -1.86 5.99 -3.56
C PHE A 139 -0.38 5.97 -3.90
N TYR A 140 0.33 5.03 -3.29
CA TYR A 140 1.77 4.93 -3.40
C TYR A 140 2.23 3.47 -3.45
N ILE A 141 3.16 3.19 -4.37
CA ILE A 141 3.92 1.96 -4.43
C ILE A 141 5.38 2.35 -4.42
N HIS A 142 6.18 1.69 -3.60
CA HIS A 142 7.63 1.84 -3.52
C HIS A 142 8.26 1.71 -4.91
N GLU A 143 9.26 2.55 -5.20
CA GLU A 143 9.84 2.76 -6.52
C GLU A 143 10.30 1.44 -7.15
N ASP A 144 11.01 0.61 -6.38
CA ASP A 144 11.49 -0.71 -6.82
C ASP A 144 10.37 -1.71 -7.18
N TYR A 145 9.13 -1.44 -6.77
CA TYR A 145 7.97 -2.29 -7.00
C TYR A 145 6.95 -1.66 -7.96
N GLN A 146 7.23 -0.45 -8.48
CA GLN A 146 6.39 0.17 -9.51
C GLN A 146 6.46 -0.62 -10.81
N ARG A 147 5.37 -0.58 -11.59
CA ARG A 147 5.23 -1.25 -12.90
C ARG A 147 5.36 -2.79 -12.88
N LYS A 148 5.42 -3.43 -11.71
CA LYS A 148 5.42 -4.89 -11.52
C LYS A 148 4.04 -5.50 -11.22
N GLY A 149 2.96 -4.74 -11.44
CA GLY A 149 1.59 -5.17 -11.16
C GLY A 149 1.09 -4.94 -9.72
N CYS A 150 1.98 -4.66 -8.76
CA CYS A 150 1.60 -4.44 -7.35
C CYS A 150 0.54 -3.34 -7.16
N GLY A 151 0.65 -2.24 -7.91
CA GLY A 151 -0.36 -1.18 -7.87
C GLY A 151 -1.74 -1.64 -8.33
N ARG A 152 -1.80 -2.50 -9.36
CA ARG A 152 -3.07 -3.06 -9.84
C ARG A 152 -3.68 -4.00 -8.82
N GLU A 153 -2.87 -4.90 -8.26
CA GLU A 153 -3.28 -5.83 -7.21
C GLU A 153 -3.85 -5.09 -5.99
N LEU A 154 -3.16 -4.04 -5.52
CA LEU A 154 -3.61 -3.24 -4.38
C LEU A 154 -4.92 -2.51 -4.67
N PHE A 155 -5.05 -1.95 -5.88
CA PHE A 155 -6.25 -1.22 -6.29
C PHE A 155 -7.46 -2.15 -6.45
N ASP A 156 -7.29 -3.31 -7.10
CA ASP A 156 -8.37 -4.30 -7.26
C ASP A 156 -8.86 -4.85 -5.91
N TYR A 157 -7.95 -5.09 -4.97
CA TYR A 157 -8.32 -5.51 -3.62
C TYR A 157 -9.14 -4.44 -2.91
N MET A 158 -8.74 -3.16 -3.02
CA MET A 158 -9.52 -2.04 -2.47
C MET A 158 -10.91 -1.98 -3.11
N LEU A 159 -11.03 -2.06 -4.43
CA LEU A 159 -12.33 -2.06 -5.12
C LEU A 159 -13.25 -3.19 -4.65
N THR A 160 -12.67 -4.38 -4.42
CA THR A 160 -13.40 -5.57 -3.95
C THR A 160 -13.96 -5.35 -2.54
N ILE A 161 -13.14 -4.85 -1.61
CA ILE A 161 -13.58 -4.60 -0.22
C ILE A 161 -14.59 -3.46 -0.15
N GLU A 162 -14.41 -2.40 -0.93
CA GLU A 162 -15.32 -1.25 -0.96
C GLU A 162 -16.58 -1.50 -1.80
N MET A 163 -16.65 -2.62 -2.53
CA MET A 163 -17.71 -2.96 -3.49
C MET A 163 -17.95 -1.84 -4.52
N GLN A 164 -16.87 -1.24 -5.01
CA GLN A 164 -16.92 -0.10 -5.93
C GLN A 164 -16.43 -0.46 -7.34
N ARG A 165 -16.88 0.33 -8.31
CA ARG A 165 -16.30 0.37 -9.65
C ARG A 165 -15.35 1.56 -9.74
N PRO A 166 -14.24 1.45 -10.50
CA PRO A 166 -13.28 2.55 -10.65
C PRO A 166 -13.92 3.88 -11.07
N GLY A 167 -14.92 3.84 -11.96
CA GLY A 167 -15.61 5.03 -12.47
C GLY A 167 -16.62 5.67 -11.50
N HIS A 168 -16.92 5.02 -10.37
CA HIS A 168 -17.78 5.60 -9.32
C HIS A 168 -16.97 6.22 -8.18
N LEU A 169 -15.64 6.12 -8.23
CA LEU A 169 -14.75 6.77 -7.29
C LEU A 169 -14.47 8.20 -7.72
N ALA A 170 -14.32 9.10 -6.76
CA ALA A 170 -13.65 10.37 -6.98
C ALA A 170 -12.13 10.23 -6.72
N TYR A 171 -11.32 11.02 -7.40
CA TYR A 171 -9.86 11.00 -7.26
C TYR A 171 -9.38 12.38 -6.80
N ASP A 172 -8.81 12.47 -5.60
CA ASP A 172 -8.34 13.74 -5.05
C ASP A 172 -6.97 14.10 -5.66
N ARG A 173 -6.97 15.05 -6.61
CA ARG A 173 -5.77 15.56 -7.31
C ARG A 173 -4.88 14.44 -7.87
N PRO A 174 -5.37 13.62 -8.82
CA PRO A 174 -4.63 12.47 -9.33
C PRO A 174 -3.32 12.90 -10.00
N SER A 175 -2.22 12.24 -9.63
CA SER A 175 -0.93 12.46 -10.29
C SER A 175 -0.96 11.98 -11.76
N PRO A 176 -0.09 12.47 -12.64
CA PRO A 176 0.01 11.95 -14.02
C PRO A 176 0.26 10.44 -14.07
N LYS A 177 1.00 9.88 -13.10
CA LYS A 177 1.22 8.43 -12.96
C LYS A 177 -0.09 7.70 -12.67
N LEU A 178 -0.93 8.24 -11.79
CA LEU A 178 -2.24 7.68 -11.46
C LEU A 178 -3.19 7.77 -12.65
N LEU A 179 -3.26 8.91 -13.34
CA LEU A 179 -4.08 9.04 -14.57
C LEU A 179 -3.69 8.00 -15.62
N GLY A 180 -2.39 7.84 -15.89
CA GLY A 180 -1.90 6.82 -16.81
C GLY A 180 -2.20 5.38 -16.36
N PHE A 181 -2.18 5.12 -15.04
CA PHE A 181 -2.57 3.84 -14.46
C PHE A 181 -4.07 3.57 -14.66
N LEU A 182 -4.94 4.54 -14.35
CA LEU A 182 -6.40 4.41 -14.48
C LEU A 182 -6.81 4.18 -15.94
N ARG A 183 -6.22 4.92 -16.87
CA ARG A 183 -6.43 4.75 -18.32
C ARG A 183 -6.07 3.35 -18.78
N LYS A 184 -4.86 2.89 -18.43
CA LYS A 184 -4.33 1.59 -18.86
C LYS A 184 -5.16 0.41 -18.31
N HIS A 185 -5.56 0.50 -17.05
CA HIS A 185 -6.08 -0.66 -16.32
C HIS A 185 -7.61 -0.70 -16.22
N PHE A 186 -8.26 0.46 -16.29
CA PHE A 186 -9.71 0.59 -16.10
C PHE A 186 -10.40 1.36 -17.22
N GLY A 187 -9.68 1.81 -18.24
CA GLY A 187 -10.25 2.56 -19.37
C GLY A 187 -10.77 3.95 -18.98
N LEU A 188 -10.45 4.44 -17.78
CA LEU A 188 -10.87 5.78 -17.35
C LEU A 188 -9.99 6.83 -18.02
N VAL A 189 -10.63 7.66 -18.83
CA VAL A 189 -10.02 8.82 -19.46
C VAL A 189 -10.56 10.08 -18.79
N ASP A 190 -9.76 11.14 -18.77
CA ASP A 190 -10.23 12.42 -18.27
C ASP A 190 -11.44 12.87 -19.08
N CYS A 191 -12.55 13.16 -18.41
CA CYS A 191 -13.62 13.94 -19.00
C CYS A 191 -13.13 15.40 -19.02
N TYR A 192 -12.41 15.79 -20.07
CA TYR A 192 -12.31 17.22 -20.38
C TYR A 192 -13.72 17.68 -20.75
N ILE A 193 -14.33 18.49 -19.89
CA ILE A 193 -15.30 19.48 -20.37
C ILE A 193 -14.40 20.59 -20.93
N ASP A 194 -14.21 20.56 -22.25
CA ASP A 194 -13.69 21.71 -22.99
C ASP A 194 -14.67 22.89 -22.89
#